data_AF-A0A3M0X611-F1
#
_entry.id   AF-A0A3M0X611-F1
#
_cell.length_a   1.000
_cell.length_b   1.000
_cell.length_c   1.000
_cell.angle_alpha   90.00
_cell.angle_beta   90.00
_cell.angle_gamma   90.00
#
_symmetry.space_group_name_H-M   'P 1'
#
loop_
_entity.id
_entity.type
_entity.pdbx_description
1 polymer ?
#
loop_
_entity_poly.entity_id
_entity_poly.type
_entity_poly.pdbx_seq_one_letter_code
_entity_poly.pdbx_strand_id
1 'polypeptide(L)'
;MKQYRLLERQHPIFSPIALISTLILAGALGIGIFLTGGRAFSPGALSAVNNSGQLVGNFETHADFADDCGQCHEPFKGVTAVLCENCHENVTVQRETGEGIHGRIDPTEVQACANCHLEHRGADYDLLQAAILHFDHGVTRFSLAKHPTDYDGSLLECESCHTDTNDYSKVGPACQDCHQQADTEFMALHTQTYGDNCLNCHDGQDTMADFTMAQ
;
A
#
# COMPACT_ATOMS: atom_id res chain seq x y z
N MET A 1 -3.02 71.48 -46.03
CA MET A 1 -2.43 70.83 -44.84
C MET A 1 -2.82 69.35 -44.88
N LYS A 2 -1.86 68.43 -45.07
CA LYS A 2 -2.12 66.97 -45.03
C LYS A 2 -2.08 66.53 -43.56
N GLN A 3 -3.20 66.07 -43.02
CA GLN A 3 -3.23 65.36 -41.74
C GLN A 3 -2.61 63.98 -41.93
N TYR A 4 -1.44 63.76 -41.34
CA TYR A 4 -0.88 62.42 -41.20
C TYR A 4 -1.57 61.76 -40.00
N ARG A 5 -2.47 60.79 -40.25
CA ARG A 5 -2.96 59.90 -39.19
C ARG A 5 -1.78 59.07 -38.70
N LEU A 6 -1.41 59.22 -37.43
CA LEU A 6 -0.58 58.26 -36.73
C LEU A 6 -1.31 56.91 -36.79
N LEU A 7 -0.78 55.96 -37.57
CA LEU A 7 -1.22 54.57 -37.53
C LEU A 7 -0.79 54.03 -36.16
N GLU A 8 -1.72 53.93 -35.21
CA GLU A 8 -1.52 53.17 -33.98
C GLU A 8 -1.13 51.74 -34.39
N ARG A 9 0.16 51.41 -34.22
CA ARG A 9 0.64 50.05 -34.39
C ARG A 9 0.00 49.22 -33.28
N GLN A 10 -1.02 48.44 -33.65
CA GLN A 10 -1.62 47.46 -32.75
C GLN A 10 -0.50 46.56 -32.21
N HIS A 11 -0.39 46.47 -30.88
CA HIS A 11 0.61 45.61 -30.26
C HIS A 11 0.43 44.18 -30.78
N PRO A 12 1.49 43.53 -31.27
CA PRO A 12 1.40 42.24 -31.99
C PRO A 12 0.74 41.11 -31.17
N ILE A 13 0.77 41.23 -29.84
CA ILE A 13 0.17 40.27 -28.88
C ILE A 13 -1.36 40.37 -28.86
N PHE A 14 -1.94 41.54 -29.18
CA PHE A 14 -3.39 41.77 -29.16
C PHE A 14 -4.00 41.79 -30.57
N SER A 15 -3.26 41.34 -31.59
CA SER A 15 -3.83 41.15 -32.92
C SER A 15 -4.93 40.07 -32.86
N PRO A 16 -6.06 40.24 -33.57
CA PRO A 16 -7.10 39.21 -33.67
C PRO A 16 -6.53 37.84 -34.08
N ILE A 17 -5.52 37.82 -34.95
CA ILE A 17 -4.86 36.58 -35.41
C ILE A 17 -4.12 35.91 -34.25
N ALA A 18 -3.42 36.67 -33.41
CA ALA A 18 -2.69 36.14 -32.26
C ALA A 18 -3.65 35.54 -31.21
N LEU A 19 -4.76 36.23 -30.93
CA LEU A 19 -5.79 35.74 -30.00
C LEU A 19 -6.46 34.46 -30.51
N ILE A 20 -6.86 34.43 -31.79
CA ILE A 20 -7.47 33.24 -32.40
C ILE A 20 -6.49 32.06 -32.39
N SER A 21 -5.24 32.28 -32.78
CA SER A 21 -4.21 31.22 -32.80
C SER A 21 -3.94 30.67 -31.40
N THR A 22 -3.92 31.54 -30.38
CA THR A 22 -3.74 31.13 -28.98
C THR A 22 -4.90 30.30 -28.48
N LEU A 23 -6.14 30.69 -28.78
CA LEU A 23 -7.33 29.93 -28.40
C LEU A 23 -7.40 28.57 -29.11
N ILE A 24 -7.03 28.50 -30.38
CA ILE A 24 -6.96 27.23 -31.12
C ILE A 24 -5.92 26.31 -30.50
N LEU A 25 -4.72 26.83 -30.20
CA LEU A 25 -3.66 26.04 -29.57
C LEU A 25 -4.07 25.56 -28.17
N ALA A 26 -4.64 26.45 -27.35
CA ALA A 26 -5.12 26.10 -26.01
C ALA A 26 -6.25 25.07 -26.05
N GLY A 27 -7.19 25.21 -26.99
CA GLY A 27 -8.26 24.25 -27.22
C GLY A 27 -7.73 22.89 -27.69
N ALA A 28 -6.79 22.86 -28.64
CA ALA A 28 -6.16 21.64 -29.12
C ALA A 28 -5.36 20.93 -28.02
N LEU A 29 -4.61 21.67 -27.20
CA LEU A 29 -3.91 21.15 -26.02
C LEU A 29 -4.89 20.60 -24.99
N GLY A 30 -5.96 21.35 -24.67
CA GLY A 30 -6.98 20.92 -23.73
C GLY A 30 -7.69 19.63 -24.18
N ILE A 31 -8.06 19.55 -25.45
CA ILE A 31 -8.65 18.34 -26.05
C ILE A 31 -7.64 17.20 -26.04
N GLY A 32 -6.38 17.44 -26.40
CA GLY A 32 -5.33 16.43 -26.38
C GLY A 32 -5.08 15.86 -24.99
N ILE A 33 -5.02 16.72 -23.95
CA ILE A 33 -4.89 16.30 -22.55
C ILE A 33 -6.10 15.48 -22.12
N PHE A 34 -7.32 15.93 -22.47
CA PHE A 34 -8.55 15.22 -22.14
C PHE A 34 -8.62 13.83 -22.79
N LEU A 35 -8.26 13.72 -24.08
CA LEU A 35 -8.29 12.44 -24.82
C LEU A 35 -7.19 11.46 -24.38
N THR A 36 -6.09 11.97 -23.83
CA THR A 36 -4.95 11.13 -23.37
C THR A 36 -4.95 10.92 -21.87
N GLY A 37 -5.99 11.35 -21.16
CA GLY A 37 -6.09 11.16 -19.72
C GLY A 37 -4.98 11.85 -18.90
N GLY A 38 -4.27 12.81 -19.50
CA GLY A 38 -3.11 13.44 -18.87
C GLY A 38 -1.83 12.59 -18.85
N ARG A 39 -1.73 11.51 -19.64
CA ARG A 39 -0.51 10.66 -19.76
C ARG A 39 0.81 11.43 -19.88
N ALA A 40 0.80 12.58 -20.55
CA ALA A 40 1.97 13.44 -20.71
C ALA A 40 2.55 13.97 -19.39
N PHE A 41 1.78 13.90 -18.30
CA PHE A 41 2.17 14.33 -16.95
C PHE A 41 2.34 13.14 -15.98
N SER A 42 2.27 11.90 -16.47
CA SER A 42 2.46 10.73 -15.61
C SER A 42 3.90 10.65 -15.09
N PRO A 43 4.12 10.46 -13.77
CA PRO A 43 5.44 10.25 -13.20
C PRO A 43 6.12 8.95 -13.61
N GLY A 44 5.36 7.98 -14.15
CA GLY A 44 5.85 6.65 -14.48
C GLY A 44 4.71 5.67 -14.75
N ALA A 45 5.07 4.48 -15.23
CA ALA A 45 4.10 3.41 -15.44
C ALA A 45 3.55 2.90 -14.10
N LEU A 46 2.26 2.55 -14.10
CA LEU A 46 1.58 1.95 -12.97
C LEU A 46 1.92 0.46 -12.85
N SER A 47 1.80 -0.09 -11.66
CA SER A 47 1.97 -1.51 -11.40
C SER A 47 0.96 -2.38 -12.16
N ALA A 48 1.46 -3.45 -12.76
CA ALA A 48 0.72 -4.53 -13.38
C ALA A 48 0.78 -5.81 -12.53
N VAL A 49 1.09 -5.70 -11.23
CA VAL A 49 1.18 -6.84 -10.31
C VAL A 49 -0.19 -7.10 -9.68
N ASN A 50 -0.69 -8.32 -9.81
CA ASN A 50 -1.88 -8.79 -9.10
C ASN A 50 -1.52 -9.94 -8.14
N ASN A 51 -1.31 -9.60 -6.87
CA ASN A 51 -0.97 -10.57 -5.84
C ASN A 51 -2.14 -11.50 -5.46
N SER A 52 -3.38 -11.05 -5.64
CA SER A 52 -4.57 -11.83 -5.27
C SER A 52 -5.02 -12.82 -6.34
N GLY A 53 -4.62 -12.57 -7.60
CA GLY A 53 -5.18 -13.25 -8.78
C GLY A 53 -6.68 -12.99 -8.99
N GLN A 54 -7.26 -12.04 -8.26
CA GLN A 54 -8.67 -11.65 -8.34
C GLN A 54 -8.82 -10.24 -8.90
N LEU A 55 -10.00 -9.95 -9.43
CA LEU A 55 -10.37 -8.58 -9.79
C LEU A 55 -10.74 -7.82 -8.52
N VAL A 56 -10.26 -6.57 -8.42
CA VAL A 56 -10.66 -5.64 -7.36
C VAL A 56 -11.48 -4.53 -8.02
N GLY A 57 -12.76 -4.42 -7.66
CA GLY A 57 -13.72 -3.64 -8.43
C GLY A 57 -13.94 -4.24 -9.82
N ASN A 58 -13.41 -3.59 -10.86
CA ASN A 58 -13.49 -4.04 -12.26
C ASN A 58 -12.12 -4.17 -12.94
N PHE A 59 -11.03 -4.13 -12.17
CA PHE A 59 -9.66 -4.11 -12.68
C PHE A 59 -8.86 -5.29 -12.14
N GLU A 60 -7.94 -5.81 -12.96
CA GLU A 60 -6.99 -6.84 -12.55
C GLU A 60 -5.76 -6.20 -11.89
N THR A 61 -5.35 -5.04 -12.39
CA THR A 61 -4.17 -4.30 -11.91
C THR A 61 -4.38 -2.79 -11.99
N HIS A 62 -3.51 -2.01 -11.35
CA HIS A 62 -3.53 -0.55 -11.50
C HIS A 62 -3.21 -0.10 -12.93
N ALA A 63 -2.41 -0.87 -13.68
CA ALA A 63 -2.08 -0.59 -15.07
C ALA A 63 -3.30 -0.55 -16.02
N ASP A 64 -4.39 -1.23 -15.67
CA ASP A 64 -5.61 -1.29 -16.50
C ASP A 64 -6.29 0.06 -16.69
N PHE A 65 -6.08 0.99 -15.75
CA PHE A 65 -6.64 2.34 -15.77
C PHE A 65 -5.56 3.42 -15.80
N ALA A 66 -4.40 3.15 -16.41
CA ALA A 66 -3.30 4.11 -16.54
C ALA A 66 -3.64 5.41 -17.31
N ASP A 67 -4.76 5.43 -18.03
CA ASP A 67 -5.31 6.62 -18.69
C ASP A 67 -6.32 7.39 -17.84
N ASP A 68 -6.69 6.89 -16.67
CA ASP A 68 -7.69 7.50 -15.80
C ASP A 68 -7.07 7.86 -14.45
N CYS A 69 -6.26 8.92 -14.46
CA CYS A 69 -5.60 9.42 -13.26
C CYS A 69 -6.59 9.74 -12.12
N GLY A 70 -7.85 10.02 -12.46
CA GLY A 70 -8.92 10.33 -11.52
C GLY A 70 -9.33 9.15 -10.63
N GLN A 71 -8.93 7.92 -10.98
CA GLN A 71 -9.12 6.74 -10.13
C GLN A 71 -8.34 6.83 -8.82
N CYS A 72 -7.25 7.61 -8.78
CA CYS A 72 -6.43 7.78 -7.58
C CYS A 72 -6.26 9.24 -7.16
N HIS A 73 -6.32 10.20 -8.10
CA HIS A 73 -6.10 11.63 -7.83
C HIS A 73 -7.38 12.45 -7.85
N GLU A 74 -7.64 13.16 -6.75
CA GLU A 74 -8.66 14.20 -6.69
C GLU A 74 -8.06 15.57 -7.07
N PRO A 75 -8.74 16.38 -7.92
CA PRO A 75 -8.27 17.70 -8.32
C PRO A 75 -7.89 18.58 -7.12
N PHE A 76 -6.66 19.13 -7.17
CA PHE A 76 -6.08 20.00 -6.13
C PHE A 76 -5.83 19.36 -4.74
N LYS A 77 -6.22 18.10 -4.53
CA LYS A 77 -5.97 17.37 -3.27
C LYS A 77 -4.95 16.24 -3.41
N GLY A 78 -4.71 15.77 -4.63
CA GLY A 78 -3.81 14.65 -4.85
C GLY A 78 -4.50 13.33 -4.52
N VAL A 79 -3.74 12.35 -4.03
CA VAL A 79 -4.29 11.04 -3.66
C VAL A 79 -5.05 11.11 -2.34
N THR A 80 -6.20 10.45 -2.27
CA THR A 80 -7.04 10.39 -1.07
C THR A 80 -7.43 8.96 -0.75
N ALA A 81 -7.58 8.64 0.54
CA ALA A 81 -7.96 7.30 0.99
C ALA A 81 -9.25 6.79 0.32
N VAL A 82 -10.25 7.67 0.17
CA VAL A 82 -11.56 7.33 -0.40
C VAL A 82 -11.44 6.74 -1.80
N LEU A 83 -10.52 7.25 -2.63
CA LEU A 83 -10.36 6.75 -3.99
C LEU A 83 -9.80 5.32 -4.02
N CYS A 84 -8.84 5.00 -3.15
CA CYS A 84 -8.33 3.64 -2.98
C CYS A 84 -9.42 2.69 -2.45
N GLU A 85 -10.15 3.16 -1.44
CA GLU A 85 -11.18 2.41 -0.71
C GLU A 85 -12.42 2.08 -1.55
N ASN A 86 -12.69 2.83 -2.61
CA ASN A 86 -13.78 2.52 -3.55
C ASN A 86 -13.62 1.16 -4.25
N CYS A 87 -12.39 0.65 -4.33
CA CYS A 87 -12.11 -0.69 -4.85
C CYS A 87 -11.65 -1.63 -3.72
N HIS A 88 -10.86 -1.13 -2.77
CA HIS A 88 -10.35 -1.90 -1.62
C HIS A 88 -11.30 -1.88 -0.41
N GLU A 89 -12.55 -2.28 -0.61
CA GLU A 89 -13.60 -2.24 0.44
C GLU A 89 -13.21 -3.04 1.70
N ASN A 90 -12.47 -4.14 1.55
CA ASN A 90 -11.97 -4.93 2.67
C ASN A 90 -11.02 -4.13 3.58
N VAL A 91 -10.24 -3.21 3.00
CA VAL A 91 -9.33 -2.32 3.75
C VAL A 91 -10.13 -1.24 4.48
N THR A 92 -11.19 -0.71 3.86
CA THR A 92 -12.15 0.19 4.51
C THR A 92 -12.71 -0.44 5.78
N VAL A 93 -13.19 -1.68 5.68
CA VAL A 93 -13.73 -2.42 6.83
C VAL A 93 -12.68 -2.58 7.92
N GLN A 94 -11.46 -2.97 7.58
CA GLN A 94 -10.38 -3.09 8.57
C GLN A 94 -10.13 -1.77 9.31
N ARG A 95 -9.98 -0.67 8.57
CA ARG A 95 -9.74 0.66 9.15
C ARG A 95 -10.87 1.15 10.03
N GLU A 96 -12.13 0.93 9.63
CA GLU A 96 -13.29 1.40 10.37
C GLU A 96 -13.58 0.57 11.63
N THR A 97 -13.35 -0.74 11.56
CA THR A 97 -13.61 -1.66 12.68
C THR A 97 -12.45 -1.72 13.68
N GLY A 98 -11.25 -1.30 13.27
CA GLY A 98 -10.02 -1.52 14.05
C GLY A 98 -9.55 -2.97 14.02
N GLU A 99 -10.11 -3.79 13.12
CA GLU A 99 -9.73 -5.19 12.92
C GLU A 99 -8.79 -5.35 11.71
N GLY A 100 -8.17 -6.52 11.60
CA GLY A 100 -7.15 -6.77 10.57
C GLY A 100 -5.86 -5.98 10.77
N ILE A 101 -5.05 -5.89 9.71
CA ILE A 101 -3.75 -5.22 9.75
C ILE A 101 -3.92 -3.72 9.69
N HIS A 102 -4.72 -3.23 8.74
CA HIS A 102 -4.92 -1.79 8.54
C HIS A 102 -5.69 -1.14 9.69
N GLY A 103 -6.56 -1.87 10.38
CA GLY A 103 -7.25 -1.36 11.57
C GLY A 103 -6.37 -1.16 12.79
N ARG A 104 -5.15 -1.71 12.79
CA ARG A 104 -4.20 -1.63 13.92
C ARG A 104 -3.08 -0.62 13.70
N ILE A 105 -2.95 -0.09 12.49
CA ILE A 105 -2.01 0.99 12.16
C ILE A 105 -2.59 2.31 12.68
N ASP A 106 -1.73 3.27 13.04
CA ASP A 106 -2.18 4.58 13.48
C ASP A 106 -3.18 5.20 12.49
N PRO A 107 -4.36 5.68 12.95
CA PRO A 107 -5.41 6.19 12.06
C PRO A 107 -4.95 7.34 11.16
N THR A 108 -3.97 8.13 11.57
CA THR A 108 -3.43 9.25 10.78
C THR A 108 -2.47 8.75 9.69
N GLU A 109 -1.73 7.69 9.97
CA GLU A 109 -0.81 7.06 9.03
C GLU A 109 -1.55 6.21 7.99
N VAL A 110 -2.50 5.38 8.43
CA VAL A 110 -3.22 4.45 7.54
C VAL A 110 -4.16 5.15 6.53
N GLN A 111 -4.47 6.42 6.77
CA GLN A 111 -5.17 7.29 5.81
C GLN A 111 -4.30 7.72 4.63
N ALA A 112 -2.98 7.70 4.79
CA ALA A 112 -2.03 8.04 3.75
C ALA A 112 -1.50 6.78 3.07
N CYS A 113 -2.38 6.07 2.36
CA CYS A 113 -2.08 4.77 1.73
C CYS A 113 -0.78 4.78 0.91
N ALA A 114 -0.54 5.88 0.19
CA ALA A 114 0.64 6.08 -0.66
C ALA A 114 1.97 6.20 0.11
N ASN A 115 1.97 6.32 1.45
CA ASN A 115 3.20 6.30 2.23
C ASN A 115 3.83 4.90 2.26
N CYS A 116 3.01 3.85 2.25
CA CYS A 116 3.46 2.45 2.23
C CYS A 116 3.30 1.83 0.84
N HIS A 117 2.16 2.07 0.18
CA HIS A 117 1.85 1.52 -1.16
C HIS A 117 2.24 2.52 -2.25
N LEU A 118 3.53 2.53 -2.59
CA LEU A 118 4.12 3.47 -3.54
C LEU A 118 3.83 3.07 -4.99
N GLU A 119 3.16 3.93 -5.74
CA GLU A 119 2.85 3.70 -7.16
C GLU A 119 3.82 4.45 -8.10
N HIS A 120 3.65 4.30 -9.41
CA HIS A 120 4.43 4.90 -10.51
C HIS A 120 5.89 4.41 -10.60
N ARG A 121 6.16 3.21 -10.09
CA ARG A 121 7.51 2.63 -10.07
C ARG A 121 7.75 1.57 -11.15
N GLY A 122 6.82 1.43 -12.09
CA GLY A 122 6.90 0.50 -13.21
C GLY A 122 5.89 -0.64 -13.12
N ALA A 123 5.65 -1.29 -14.27
CA ALA A 123 4.70 -2.40 -14.37
C ALA A 123 5.05 -3.58 -13.46
N ASP A 124 6.34 -3.85 -13.26
CA ASP A 124 6.80 -4.97 -12.43
C ASP A 124 6.95 -4.59 -10.94
N TYR A 125 6.55 -3.37 -10.55
CA TYR A 125 6.69 -2.92 -9.18
C TYR A 125 5.59 -3.49 -8.28
N ASP A 126 5.96 -4.24 -7.26
CA ASP A 126 5.02 -4.80 -6.29
C ASP A 126 4.80 -3.85 -5.10
N LEU A 127 3.61 -3.27 -5.02
CA LEU A 127 3.21 -2.34 -3.96
C LEU A 127 3.05 -3.03 -2.61
N LEU A 128 2.66 -4.31 -2.59
CA LEU A 128 2.49 -5.09 -1.37
C LEU A 128 3.85 -5.46 -0.80
N GLN A 129 4.72 -6.05 -1.61
CA GLN A 129 6.06 -6.45 -1.18
C GLN A 129 6.86 -5.26 -0.65
N ALA A 130 6.80 -4.12 -1.35
CA ALA A 130 7.47 -2.90 -0.92
C ALA A 130 6.98 -2.39 0.43
N ALA A 131 5.68 -2.50 0.72
CA ALA A 131 5.12 -2.11 2.00
C ALA A 131 5.54 -3.09 3.13
N ILE A 132 5.60 -4.38 2.84
CA ILE A 132 5.89 -5.43 3.83
C ILE A 132 7.32 -5.42 4.32
N LEU A 133 8.29 -5.04 3.47
CA LEU A 133 9.70 -4.93 3.87
C LEU A 133 9.95 -3.97 5.04
N HIS A 134 9.00 -3.07 5.31
CA HIS A 134 9.06 -2.11 6.41
C HIS A 134 7.92 -2.29 7.41
N PHE A 135 7.23 -3.43 7.38
CA PHE A 135 6.11 -3.69 8.27
C PHE A 135 6.57 -3.96 9.71
N ASP A 136 6.02 -3.19 10.65
CA ASP A 136 6.28 -3.35 12.07
C ASP A 136 5.32 -4.35 12.71
N HIS A 137 5.83 -5.51 13.14
CA HIS A 137 5.03 -6.50 13.87
C HIS A 137 4.51 -6.01 15.23
N GLY A 138 5.05 -4.90 15.76
CA GLY A 138 4.58 -4.25 16.98
C GLY A 138 3.14 -3.75 16.89
N VAL A 139 2.59 -3.55 15.69
CA VAL A 139 1.15 -3.22 15.50
C VAL A 139 0.25 -4.45 15.55
N THR A 140 0.83 -5.66 15.58
CA THR A 140 0.08 -6.91 15.67
C THR A 140 -0.04 -7.37 17.13
N ARG A 141 -0.80 -8.44 17.36
CA ARG A 141 -0.93 -9.03 18.70
C ARG A 141 0.27 -9.90 19.10
N PHE A 142 1.14 -10.24 18.15
CA PHE A 142 2.29 -11.09 18.37
C PHE A 142 3.56 -10.33 17.99
N SER A 143 4.39 -10.05 18.97
CA SER A 143 5.66 -9.35 18.78
C SER A 143 6.75 -10.29 18.30
N LEU A 144 7.69 -9.76 17.53
CA LEU A 144 8.89 -10.50 17.13
C LEU A 144 10.08 -10.30 18.07
N ALA A 145 9.90 -9.64 19.23
CA ALA A 145 11.01 -9.34 20.13
C ALA A 145 11.80 -10.58 20.61
N LYS A 146 11.13 -11.74 20.71
CA LYS A 146 11.74 -13.03 21.06
C LYS A 146 11.84 -14.00 19.88
N HIS A 147 11.52 -13.52 18.67
CA HIS A 147 11.64 -14.24 17.42
C HIS A 147 12.53 -13.52 16.38
N PRO A 148 13.68 -12.91 16.75
CA PRO A 148 14.61 -12.37 15.76
C PRO A 148 15.46 -13.47 15.08
N THR A 149 15.61 -14.62 15.75
CA THR A 149 16.45 -15.73 15.31
C THR A 149 15.79 -17.07 15.61
N ASP A 150 16.08 -18.06 14.78
CA ASP A 150 15.66 -19.46 15.00
C ASP A 150 16.59 -20.16 16.00
N TYR A 151 16.23 -21.39 16.41
CA TYR A 151 16.97 -22.23 17.35
C TYR A 151 18.38 -22.60 16.89
N ASP A 152 18.65 -22.60 15.58
CA ASP A 152 19.98 -22.83 15.03
C ASP A 152 20.86 -21.56 14.97
N GLY A 153 20.30 -20.41 15.39
CA GLY A 153 20.96 -19.10 15.41
C GLY A 153 20.87 -18.32 14.09
N SER A 154 20.16 -18.83 13.07
CA SER A 154 19.84 -18.08 11.86
C SER A 154 18.81 -16.98 12.12
N LEU A 155 18.75 -15.94 11.27
CA LEU A 155 17.73 -14.91 11.36
C LEU A 155 16.39 -15.46 10.86
N LEU A 156 15.31 -15.14 11.56
CA LEU A 156 13.96 -15.43 11.07
C LEU A 156 13.56 -14.34 10.06
N GLU A 157 13.49 -14.73 8.79
CA GLU A 157 12.93 -13.92 7.71
C GLU A 157 11.41 -14.05 7.67
N CYS A 158 10.73 -13.15 6.93
CA CYS A 158 9.26 -13.13 6.85
C CYS A 158 8.67 -14.49 6.45
N GLU A 159 9.29 -15.15 5.48
CA GLU A 159 8.89 -16.44 4.90
C GLU A 159 9.08 -17.62 5.87
N SER A 160 9.83 -17.42 6.96
CA SER A 160 9.99 -18.43 8.02
C SER A 160 8.66 -18.70 8.74
N CYS A 161 7.76 -17.71 8.77
CA CYS A 161 6.43 -17.81 9.36
C CYS A 161 5.32 -17.62 8.32
N HIS A 162 5.51 -16.76 7.32
CA HIS A 162 4.52 -16.48 6.28
C HIS A 162 4.84 -17.27 5.00
N THR A 163 4.40 -18.53 4.95
CA THR A 163 4.74 -19.44 3.85
C THR A 163 3.86 -19.26 2.61
N ASP A 164 2.71 -18.61 2.76
CA ASP A 164 1.82 -18.33 1.64
C ASP A 164 2.41 -17.17 0.81
N THR A 165 2.87 -17.49 -0.40
CA THR A 165 3.46 -16.51 -1.30
C THR A 165 2.45 -15.40 -1.59
N ASN A 166 2.84 -14.15 -1.33
CA ASN A 166 2.03 -12.94 -1.52
C ASN A 166 0.77 -12.83 -0.64
N ASP A 167 0.61 -13.68 0.38
CA ASP A 167 -0.41 -13.55 1.41
C ASP A 167 0.20 -13.62 2.81
N TYR A 168 0.60 -12.45 3.30
CA TYR A 168 1.17 -12.28 4.64
C TYR A 168 0.10 -12.11 5.73
N SER A 169 -1.19 -12.32 5.41
CA SER A 169 -2.25 -12.30 6.41
C SER A 169 -2.33 -13.58 7.24
N LYS A 170 -1.70 -14.66 6.76
CA LYS A 170 -1.70 -15.98 7.39
C LYS A 170 -0.29 -16.38 7.79
N VAL A 171 -0.21 -17.15 8.88
CA VAL A 171 1.01 -17.81 9.32
C VAL A 171 0.89 -19.29 8.94
N GLY A 172 1.93 -19.82 8.30
CA GLY A 172 2.02 -21.20 7.83
C GLY A 172 2.30 -22.19 8.96
N PRO A 173 3.49 -22.14 9.59
CA PRO A 173 3.85 -23.08 10.64
C PRO A 173 3.08 -22.77 11.93
N ALA A 174 2.65 -23.83 12.60
CA ALA A 174 2.20 -23.72 13.97
C ALA A 174 3.40 -23.48 14.90
N CYS A 175 3.18 -22.84 16.05
CA CYS A 175 4.25 -22.59 17.03
C CYS A 175 5.00 -23.90 17.38
N GLN A 176 4.26 -25.00 17.50
CA GLN A 176 4.79 -26.32 17.80
C GLN A 176 5.77 -26.85 16.73
N ASP A 177 5.66 -26.42 15.48
CA ASP A 177 6.48 -26.97 14.39
C ASP A 177 7.96 -26.71 14.65
N CYS A 178 8.33 -25.55 15.22
CA CYS A 178 9.70 -25.27 15.64
C CYS A 178 9.93 -25.65 17.12
N HIS A 179 9.04 -25.23 18.02
CA HIS A 179 9.24 -25.40 19.46
C HIS A 179 9.30 -26.88 19.88
N GLN A 180 8.52 -27.76 19.25
CA GLN A 180 8.54 -29.20 19.56
C GLN A 180 9.81 -29.89 19.06
N GLN A 181 10.40 -29.41 17.96
CA GLN A 181 11.68 -29.91 17.47
C GLN A 181 12.83 -29.49 18.39
N ALA A 182 12.75 -28.28 18.95
CA ALA A 182 13.74 -27.76 19.88
C ALA A 182 13.72 -28.48 21.24
N ASP A 183 12.53 -28.71 21.81
CA ASP A 183 12.37 -29.47 23.06
C ASP A 183 11.09 -30.29 23.06
N THR A 184 11.20 -31.54 22.62
CA THR A 184 10.06 -32.45 22.48
C THR A 184 9.44 -32.83 23.81
N GLU A 185 10.24 -33.03 24.86
CA GLU A 185 9.74 -33.48 26.17
C GLU A 185 9.00 -32.34 26.87
N PHE A 186 9.58 -31.13 26.88
CA PHE A 186 8.92 -29.95 27.44
C PHE A 186 7.61 -29.64 26.70
N MET A 187 7.64 -29.55 25.37
CA MET A 187 6.45 -29.19 24.61
C MET A 187 5.33 -30.20 24.76
N ALA A 188 5.64 -31.50 24.81
CA ALA A 188 4.62 -32.53 25.03
C ALA A 188 3.93 -32.39 26.40
N LEU A 189 4.68 -32.06 27.45
CA LEU A 189 4.11 -31.80 28.77
C LEU A 189 3.35 -30.47 28.82
N HIS A 190 3.89 -29.44 28.18
CA HIS A 190 3.34 -28.09 28.16
C HIS A 190 1.97 -28.07 27.46
N THR A 191 1.88 -28.64 26.26
CA THR A 191 0.61 -28.73 25.51
C THR A 191 -0.39 -29.65 26.20
N GLN A 192 0.05 -30.76 26.82
CA GLN A 192 -0.82 -31.62 27.61
C GLN A 192 -1.44 -30.87 28.80
N THR A 193 -0.69 -29.98 29.43
CA THR A 193 -1.10 -29.28 30.66
C THR A 193 -1.94 -28.03 30.35
N TYR A 194 -1.57 -27.26 29.32
CA TYR A 194 -2.13 -25.93 29.04
C TYR A 194 -2.90 -25.84 27.71
N GLY A 195 -2.80 -26.87 26.87
CA GLY A 195 -3.41 -26.93 25.53
C GLY A 195 -2.56 -26.30 24.43
N ASP A 196 -3.07 -26.38 23.20
CA ASP A 196 -2.34 -25.97 21.98
C ASP A 196 -2.61 -24.52 21.55
N ASN A 197 -3.42 -23.78 22.31
CA ASN A 197 -3.74 -22.38 22.01
C ASN A 197 -2.66 -21.44 22.55
N CYS A 198 -1.46 -21.50 21.97
CA CYS A 198 -0.27 -20.80 22.46
C CYS A 198 -0.50 -19.29 22.67
N LEU A 199 -1.24 -18.65 21.74
CA LEU A 199 -1.50 -17.21 21.75
C LEU A 199 -2.40 -16.71 22.90
N ASN A 200 -3.00 -17.62 23.68
CA ASN A 200 -3.71 -17.23 24.91
C ASN A 200 -2.75 -16.74 26.01
N CYS A 201 -1.48 -17.13 25.94
CA CYS A 201 -0.47 -16.82 26.94
C CYS A 201 0.81 -16.22 26.34
N HIS A 202 1.19 -16.64 25.13
CA HIS A 202 2.37 -16.14 24.45
C HIS A 202 2.02 -15.04 23.43
N ASP A 203 2.67 -13.91 23.59
CA ASP A 203 2.50 -12.69 22.79
C ASP A 203 3.79 -12.35 22.01
N GLY A 204 4.78 -13.24 22.02
CA GLY A 204 6.08 -13.04 21.38
C GLY A 204 7.02 -12.04 22.07
N GLN A 205 6.56 -11.40 23.16
CA GLN A 205 7.42 -10.70 24.14
C GLN A 205 7.97 -11.67 25.20
N ASP A 206 7.35 -12.85 25.27
CA ASP A 206 7.66 -13.93 26.19
C ASP A 206 7.37 -13.59 27.67
N THR A 207 6.33 -12.76 27.86
CA THR A 207 5.83 -12.33 29.18
C THR A 207 5.53 -13.51 30.11
N MET A 208 5.24 -14.69 29.55
CA MET A 208 4.80 -15.87 30.28
C MET A 208 5.78 -17.07 30.28
N ALA A 209 6.86 -17.13 29.48
CA ALA A 209 7.75 -18.30 29.59
C ALA A 209 8.55 -18.33 30.88
N ASP A 210 8.89 -17.16 31.44
CA ASP A 210 9.57 -17.07 32.74
C ASP A 210 8.56 -17.08 33.91
N PHE A 211 7.28 -17.33 33.66
CA PHE A 211 6.27 -17.38 34.72
C PHE A 211 6.49 -18.59 35.63
N THR A 212 7.21 -18.39 36.72
CA THR A 212 7.26 -19.35 37.81
C THR A 212 6.14 -19.04 38.79
N MET A 213 5.26 -20.00 39.08
CA MET A 213 4.41 -19.98 40.27
C MET A 213 5.29 -20.22 41.52
N ALA A 214 6.22 -19.32 41.80
CA ALA A 214 6.92 -19.33 43.08
C ALA A 214 5.92 -18.85 44.13
N GLN A 215 5.46 -19.79 44.97
CA GLN A 215 4.86 -19.50 46.27
C GLN A 215 5.93 -19.02 47.25
#